data_AF-A0A422MSY8-F1
#
_entry.id   AF-A0A422MSY8-F1
#
_cell.length_a   1.000
_cell.length_b   1.000
_cell.length_c   1.000
_cell.angle_alpha   90.00
_cell.angle_beta   90.00
_cell.angle_gamma   90.00
#
_symmetry.space_group_name_H-M   'P 1'
#
loop_
_entity.id
_entity.type
_entity.pdbx_description
1 polymer ?
#
loop_
_entity_poly.entity_id
_entity_poly.type
_entity_poly.pdbx_seq_one_letter_code
_entity_poly.pdbx_strand_id
1 'polypeptide(L)'
;VFSSAPNLHACTNTPAHSNQQEESKSPSQPFRKFWPAMGCGASKSPSVVYVNGRPTFEGDEVVKGFDEGNGLLFRIVNNKKRQWAYYNDTTEYEMHVKVNFGEDCDIRALGKTHLEKLDSGEYLATVVIYPCETEMFIEGRVNGFRVKMDALPLSEEYRRQKGSAGNK
;
A
#
# COMPACT_ATOMS: atom_id res chain seq x y z
N VAL A 1 -75.89 -7.64 31.80
CA VAL A 1 -75.91 -7.81 30.32
C VAL A 1 -74.47 -7.63 29.84
N PHE A 2 -73.74 -8.70 29.49
CA PHE A 2 -73.76 -9.37 28.16
C PHE A 2 -73.56 -8.34 27.02
N SER A 3 -72.60 -8.45 26.08
CA SER A 3 -71.49 -9.41 25.83
C SER A 3 -70.55 -8.80 24.75
N SER A 4 -69.36 -9.26 24.35
CA SER A 4 -68.53 -10.48 24.59
C SER A 4 -67.02 -10.15 24.38
N ALA A 5 -66.12 -11.10 24.67
CA ALA A 5 -64.74 -11.21 24.13
C ALA A 5 -64.77 -12.05 22.81
N PRO A 6 -63.76 -12.85 22.36
CA PRO A 6 -62.28 -12.95 22.58
C PRO A 6 -61.47 -12.85 21.23
N ASN A 7 -60.16 -12.54 21.16
CA ASN A 7 -58.89 -13.25 21.51
C ASN A 7 -58.27 -14.16 20.41
N LEU A 8 -56.92 -14.28 20.40
CA LEU A 8 -56.03 -15.16 19.58
C LEU A 8 -56.00 -14.81 18.06
N HIS A 9 -54.94 -15.01 17.24
CA HIS A 9 -53.57 -15.54 17.33
C HIS A 9 -52.79 -15.05 16.06
N ALA A 10 -51.47 -15.15 15.81
CA ALA A 10 -50.27 -15.66 16.50
C ALA A 10 -48.98 -14.96 15.93
N CYS A 11 -47.79 -15.54 16.09
CA CYS A 11 -46.48 -15.07 15.58
C CYS A 11 -46.22 -15.42 14.09
N THR A 12 -45.35 -14.66 13.39
CA THR A 12 -44.07 -15.17 12.79
C THR A 12 -43.23 -14.08 12.09
N ASN A 13 -41.93 -14.08 12.42
CA ASN A 13 -40.71 -13.87 11.61
C ASN A 13 -40.60 -12.78 10.51
N THR A 14 -39.58 -11.93 10.69
CA THR A 14 -38.70 -11.27 9.70
C THR A 14 -38.00 -12.27 8.74
N PRO A 15 -37.20 -11.84 7.73
CA PRO A 15 -36.97 -10.50 7.15
C PRO A 15 -37.04 -10.46 5.60
N ALA A 16 -36.77 -9.30 4.98
CA ALA A 16 -35.58 -9.10 4.11
C ALA A 16 -35.75 -8.03 3.00
N HIS A 17 -34.63 -7.35 2.77
CA HIS A 17 -34.18 -6.69 1.53
C HIS A 17 -34.95 -5.53 0.90
N SER A 18 -34.30 -4.37 1.03
CA SER A 18 -34.49 -3.14 0.30
C SER A 18 -33.72 -3.09 -1.03
N ASN A 19 -34.05 -2.05 -1.81
CA ASN A 19 -33.14 -1.17 -2.55
C ASN A 19 -33.05 -1.32 -4.09
N GLN A 20 -32.69 -0.19 -4.73
CA GLN A 20 -32.57 0.18 -6.16
C GLN A 20 -33.65 1.22 -6.58
N GLN A 21 -33.35 2.31 -7.31
CA GLN A 21 -32.07 2.80 -7.81
C GLN A 21 -32.21 4.27 -8.23
N GLU A 22 -31.35 5.17 -7.76
CA GLU A 22 -31.09 6.45 -8.42
C GLU A 22 -29.67 6.92 -8.05
N GLU A 23 -28.70 6.79 -8.97
CA GLU A 23 -27.40 7.44 -8.83
C GLU A 23 -26.97 8.05 -10.17
N SER A 24 -26.65 9.34 -10.10
CA SER A 24 -26.30 10.20 -11.23
C SER A 24 -24.79 10.20 -11.50
N LYS A 25 -24.41 10.68 -12.68
CA LYS A 25 -23.03 10.61 -13.20
C LYS A 25 -22.15 11.79 -12.79
N SER A 26 -20.84 11.51 -12.64
CA SER A 26 -19.68 12.41 -12.87
C SER A 26 -19.24 13.33 -11.72
N PRO A 27 -17.97 13.83 -11.66
CA PRO A 27 -16.70 13.34 -12.23
C PRO A 27 -15.52 13.23 -11.22
N SER A 28 -14.41 12.62 -11.67
CA SER A 28 -13.01 12.78 -11.18
C SER A 28 -12.70 12.69 -9.68
N GLN A 29 -12.10 11.56 -9.26
CA GLN A 29 -11.36 11.39 -8.01
C GLN A 29 -10.08 10.57 -8.27
N PRO A 30 -8.97 10.77 -7.52
CA PRO A 30 -7.73 10.03 -7.72
C PRO A 30 -7.91 8.54 -7.38
N PHE A 31 -7.36 7.66 -8.22
CA PHE A 31 -7.59 6.21 -8.19
C PHE A 31 -7.07 5.54 -6.90
N ARG A 32 -7.94 5.44 -5.89
CA ARG A 32 -7.72 4.58 -4.71
C ARG A 32 -7.97 3.12 -5.09
N LYS A 33 -6.97 2.44 -5.66
CA LYS A 33 -7.05 0.99 -5.90
C LYS A 33 -6.83 0.21 -4.60
N PHE A 34 -7.83 -0.56 -4.20
CA PHE A 34 -7.78 -1.55 -3.12
C PHE A 34 -7.43 -2.92 -3.75
N TRP A 35 -6.48 -3.65 -3.19
CA TRP A 35 -6.05 -4.95 -3.74
C TRP A 35 -6.92 -6.11 -3.22
N PRO A 36 -7.52 -6.96 -4.07
CA PRO A 36 -8.24 -8.16 -3.66
C PRO A 36 -7.31 -9.36 -3.43
N ALA A 37 -7.68 -10.29 -2.55
CA ALA A 37 -6.82 -11.40 -2.11
C ALA A 37 -6.45 -12.42 -3.22
N MET A 38 -5.39 -13.19 -2.95
CA MET A 38 -4.66 -14.07 -3.86
C MET A 38 -5.50 -15.03 -4.73
N GLY A 39 -5.11 -15.13 -6.01
CA GLY A 39 -5.34 -16.30 -6.86
C GLY A 39 -4.06 -16.66 -7.61
N CYS A 40 -3.49 -17.85 -7.37
CA CYS A 40 -2.19 -18.25 -7.92
C CYS A 40 -2.28 -18.67 -9.40
N GLY A 41 -2.10 -17.71 -10.31
CA GLY A 41 -1.70 -17.98 -11.69
C GLY A 41 -0.19 -17.85 -11.84
N ALA A 42 0.51 -18.95 -12.15
CA ALA A 42 1.97 -18.95 -12.29
C ALA A 42 2.43 -18.31 -13.62
N SER A 43 2.35 -16.98 -13.71
CA SER A 43 3.11 -16.22 -14.70
C SER A 43 4.57 -16.14 -14.26
N LYS A 44 5.50 -16.43 -15.20
CA LYS A 44 6.92 -16.12 -15.00
C LYS A 44 7.01 -14.64 -14.61
N SER A 45 7.71 -14.32 -13.52
CA SER A 45 7.91 -12.93 -13.14
C SER A 45 8.51 -12.18 -14.34
N PRO A 46 7.87 -11.09 -14.83
CA PRO A 46 8.42 -10.35 -15.94
C PRO A 46 9.79 -9.83 -15.51
N SER A 47 10.81 -10.08 -16.32
CA SER A 47 12.19 -9.64 -16.03
C SER A 47 12.18 -8.15 -15.75
N VAL A 48 12.47 -7.77 -14.50
CA VAL A 48 12.50 -6.37 -14.10
C VAL A 48 13.70 -5.70 -14.77
N VAL A 49 13.43 -4.65 -15.55
CA VAL A 49 14.44 -3.85 -16.24
C VAL A 49 14.42 -2.44 -15.65
N TYR A 50 15.51 -2.08 -14.99
CA TYR A 50 15.79 -0.72 -14.55
C TYR A 50 16.34 0.10 -15.73
N VAL A 51 15.95 1.37 -15.81
CA VAL A 51 16.23 2.25 -16.95
C VAL A 51 17.15 3.40 -16.53
N ASN A 52 16.94 3.99 -15.35
CA ASN A 52 17.62 5.22 -14.92
C ASN A 52 18.71 4.96 -13.87
N GLY A 53 18.75 3.77 -13.27
CA GLY A 53 19.87 3.32 -12.44
C GLY A 53 19.79 1.83 -12.09
N ARG A 54 20.25 1.50 -10.89
CA ARG A 54 20.10 0.17 -10.27
C ARG A 54 19.90 0.33 -8.76
N PRO A 55 19.17 -0.58 -8.11
CA PRO A 55 19.08 -0.58 -6.66
C PRO A 55 20.44 -0.85 -6.00
N THR A 56 20.67 -0.24 -4.84
CA THR A 56 21.86 -0.52 -4.00
C THR A 56 21.63 -1.70 -3.03
N PHE A 57 20.42 -2.25 -3.02
CA PHE A 57 20.03 -3.40 -2.20
C PHE A 57 19.51 -4.54 -3.09
N GLU A 58 19.99 -5.76 -2.83
CA GLU A 58 19.57 -6.97 -3.57
C GLU A 58 18.66 -7.86 -2.71
N GLY A 59 17.60 -8.37 -3.34
CA GLY A 59 16.61 -9.26 -2.74
C GLY A 59 16.36 -10.50 -3.61
N ASP A 60 15.73 -11.50 -3.02
CA ASP A 60 15.33 -12.73 -3.70
C ASP A 60 14.07 -12.52 -4.56
N GLU A 61 13.28 -11.48 -4.28
CA GLU A 61 12.05 -11.10 -5.00
C GLU A 61 12.03 -9.59 -5.30
N VAL A 62 11.60 -9.22 -6.50
CA VAL A 62 11.39 -7.81 -6.91
C VAL A 62 10.00 -7.68 -7.52
N VAL A 63 9.20 -6.72 -7.01
CA VAL A 63 7.82 -6.46 -7.43
C VAL A 63 7.69 -5.00 -7.88
N LYS A 64 7.00 -4.76 -8.99
CA LYS A 64 6.70 -3.42 -9.48
C LYS A 64 5.63 -2.76 -8.59
N GLY A 65 5.81 -1.48 -8.26
CA GLY A 65 4.84 -0.69 -7.52
C GLY A 65 3.74 -0.10 -8.42
N PHE A 66 4.05 0.12 -9.70
CA PHE A 66 3.16 0.68 -10.71
C PHE A 66 3.11 -0.23 -11.95
N ASP A 67 2.01 -0.19 -12.69
CA ASP A 67 1.87 -0.88 -13.99
C ASP A 67 2.40 0.00 -15.14
N GLU A 68 2.57 1.29 -14.87
CA GLU A 68 3.01 2.32 -15.79
C GLU A 68 4.53 2.23 -16.11
N GLY A 69 4.87 2.51 -17.37
CA GLY A 69 6.27 2.55 -17.84
C GLY A 69 6.99 1.22 -17.65
N ASN A 70 8.15 1.24 -16.98
CA ASN A 70 8.89 0.03 -16.63
C ASN A 70 8.49 -0.54 -15.25
N GLY A 71 7.68 0.18 -14.46
CA GLY A 71 7.32 -0.14 -13.08
C GLY A 71 7.50 1.02 -12.11
N LEU A 72 8.33 2.03 -12.48
CA LEU A 72 8.66 3.29 -11.79
C LEU A 72 9.29 3.16 -10.39
N LEU A 73 8.66 2.38 -9.51
CA LEU A 73 9.09 2.05 -8.16
C LEU A 73 9.14 0.53 -8.04
N PHE A 74 10.18 0.00 -7.39
CA PHE A 74 10.37 -1.44 -7.22
C PHE A 74 10.50 -1.78 -5.75
N ARG A 75 9.62 -2.66 -5.24
CA ARG A 75 9.75 -3.28 -3.92
C ARG A 75 10.70 -4.47 -4.02
N ILE A 76 11.75 -4.45 -3.24
CA ILE A 76 12.80 -5.49 -3.21
C ILE A 76 12.70 -6.19 -1.86
N VAL A 77 12.51 -7.51 -1.88
CA VAL A 77 12.36 -8.34 -0.68
C VAL A 77 13.50 -9.34 -0.59
N ASN A 78 14.25 -9.27 0.50
CA ASN A 78 15.28 -10.25 0.84
C ASN A 78 14.71 -11.20 1.89
N ASN A 79 14.39 -12.43 1.49
CA ASN A 79 13.72 -13.42 2.32
C ASN A 79 14.65 -13.99 3.40
N LYS A 80 15.97 -14.02 3.14
CA LYS A 80 16.98 -14.49 4.10
C LYS A 80 17.11 -13.55 5.29
N LYS A 81 17.16 -12.24 5.05
CA LYS A 81 17.21 -11.21 6.10
C LYS A 81 15.82 -10.77 6.57
N ARG A 82 14.76 -11.16 5.86
CA ARG A 82 13.38 -10.64 6.00
C ARG A 82 13.31 -9.11 5.91
N GLN A 83 14.12 -8.54 5.01
CA GLN A 83 14.24 -7.10 4.80
C GLN A 83 13.53 -6.66 3.54
N TRP A 84 12.81 -5.55 3.61
CA TRP A 84 12.16 -4.90 2.47
C TRP A 84 12.87 -3.58 2.20
N ALA A 85 13.06 -3.27 0.91
CA ALA A 85 13.56 -1.99 0.43
C ALA A 85 12.70 -1.51 -0.76
N TYR A 86 12.78 -0.23 -1.07
CA TYR A 86 12.16 0.38 -2.24
C TYR A 86 13.20 1.10 -3.07
N TYR A 87 13.17 0.88 -4.39
CA TYR A 87 14.02 1.55 -5.36
C TYR A 87 13.17 2.39 -6.33
N ASN A 88 13.41 3.70 -6.36
CA ASN A 88 12.75 4.63 -7.29
C ASN A 88 13.63 4.74 -8.55
N ASP A 89 13.14 4.24 -9.68
CA ASP A 89 13.85 4.29 -10.97
C ASP A 89 13.35 5.46 -11.85
N THR A 90 12.73 6.48 -11.26
CA THR A 90 12.38 7.72 -11.96
C THR A 90 13.41 8.82 -11.70
N THR A 91 13.48 9.80 -12.60
CA THR A 91 14.37 10.97 -12.49
C THR A 91 13.65 12.24 -12.01
N GLU A 92 12.31 12.27 -12.11
CA GLU A 92 11.48 13.48 -11.99
C GLU A 92 10.43 13.42 -10.87
N TYR A 93 10.31 12.27 -10.18
CA TYR A 93 9.31 12.06 -9.13
C TYR A 93 9.95 11.55 -7.85
N GLU A 94 9.45 12.03 -6.72
CA GLU A 94 9.65 11.42 -5.41
C GLU A 94 8.50 10.46 -5.11
N MET A 95 8.83 9.27 -4.60
CA MET A 95 7.88 8.18 -4.37
C MET A 95 7.51 8.13 -2.90
N HIS A 96 6.26 8.44 -2.59
CA HIS A 96 5.71 8.39 -1.23
C HIS A 96 5.05 7.03 -1.02
N VAL A 97 5.64 6.21 -0.14
CA VAL A 97 5.15 4.86 0.15
C VAL A 97 4.57 4.82 1.56
N LYS A 98 3.37 4.27 1.68
CA LYS A 98 2.69 4.02 2.94
C LYS A 98 2.20 2.57 2.97
N VAL A 99 2.54 1.82 4.02
CA VAL A 99 2.09 0.43 4.18
C VAL A 99 1.47 0.24 5.54
N ASN A 100 0.19 -0.12 5.56
CA ASN A 100 -0.48 -0.66 6.74
C ASN A 100 -0.16 -2.15 6.83
N PHE A 101 0.43 -2.58 7.93
CA PHE A 101 0.72 -3.96 8.28
C PHE A 101 -0.26 -4.45 9.35
N GLY A 102 -0.67 -5.71 9.27
CA GLY A 102 -1.60 -6.31 10.25
C GLY A 102 -1.04 -6.33 11.68
N GLU A 103 -1.93 -6.47 12.66
CA GLU A 103 -1.58 -6.49 14.10
C GLU A 103 -0.61 -7.62 14.50
N ASP A 104 -0.66 -8.77 13.80
CA ASP A 104 0.24 -9.93 14.00
C ASP A 104 1.53 -9.83 13.15
N CYS A 105 1.99 -8.60 12.89
CA CYS A 105 3.31 -8.34 12.31
C CYS A 105 4.35 -8.10 13.41
N ASP A 106 5.52 -8.71 13.26
CA ASP A 106 6.69 -8.45 14.09
C ASP A 106 7.74 -7.77 13.21
N ILE A 107 7.70 -6.44 13.15
CA ILE A 107 8.46 -5.63 12.20
C ILE A 107 9.14 -4.42 12.86
N ARG A 108 10.27 -4.02 12.28
CA ARG A 108 11.09 -2.88 12.69
C ARG A 108 11.35 -1.97 11.49
N ALA A 109 11.25 -0.65 11.67
CA ALA A 109 11.67 0.33 10.67
C ALA A 109 13.18 0.26 10.39
N LEU A 110 13.55 0.52 9.14
CA LEU A 110 14.93 0.69 8.70
C LEU A 110 15.12 2.06 8.02
N GLY A 111 16.36 2.54 7.98
CA GLY A 111 16.74 3.74 7.24
C GLY A 111 15.97 4.98 7.68
N LYS A 112 15.34 5.66 6.72
CA LYS A 112 14.50 6.85 6.92
C LYS A 112 13.02 6.53 7.21
N THR A 113 12.65 5.26 7.34
CA THR A 113 11.25 4.84 7.48
C THR A 113 10.67 5.23 8.84
N HIS A 114 9.55 5.93 8.84
CA HIS A 114 8.76 6.19 10.05
C HIS A 114 7.75 5.05 10.24
N LEU A 115 7.82 4.36 11.37
CA LEU A 115 6.89 3.28 11.75
C LEU A 115 6.15 3.68 13.02
N GLU A 116 4.82 3.74 12.93
CA GLU A 116 3.92 4.00 14.05
C GLU A 116 2.97 2.82 14.25
N LYS A 117 2.53 2.60 15.49
CA LYS A 117 1.46 1.65 15.82
C LYS A 117 0.16 2.44 15.99
N LEU A 118 -0.88 2.03 15.26
CA LEU A 118 -2.19 2.66 15.29
C LEU A 118 -3.04 2.11 16.46
N ASP A 119 -4.06 2.87 16.86
CA ASP A 119 -5.01 2.48 17.92
C ASP A 119 -5.75 1.16 17.59
N SER A 120 -5.84 0.80 16.30
CA SER A 120 -6.40 -0.47 15.81
C SER A 120 -5.50 -1.69 16.02
N GLY A 121 -4.26 -1.50 16.49
CA GLY A 121 -3.25 -2.56 16.61
C GLY A 121 -2.40 -2.77 15.35
N GLU A 122 -2.84 -2.27 14.19
CA GLU A 122 -2.05 -2.24 12.94
C GLU A 122 -0.79 -1.37 13.08
N TYR A 123 0.19 -1.59 12.20
CA TYR A 123 1.38 -0.75 12.08
C TYR A 123 1.37 0.02 10.76
N LEU A 124 1.54 1.35 10.80
CA LEU A 124 1.71 2.17 9.60
C LEU A 124 3.19 2.52 9.42
N ALA A 125 3.77 2.05 8.32
CA ALA A 125 5.12 2.40 7.90
C ALA A 125 5.06 3.40 6.73
N THR A 126 5.85 4.47 6.78
CA THR A 126 5.92 5.49 5.72
C THR A 126 7.36 5.87 5.38
N VAL A 127 7.64 6.07 4.09
CA VAL A 127 8.96 6.50 3.59
C VAL A 127 8.80 7.30 2.30
N VAL A 128 9.74 8.22 2.04
CA VAL A 128 9.89 8.94 0.77
C VAL A 128 11.18 8.47 0.09
N ILE A 129 11.10 8.03 -1.16
CA ILE A 129 12.24 7.58 -1.96
C ILE A 129 12.47 8.55 -3.12
N TYR A 130 13.64 9.20 -3.14
CA TYR A 130 14.02 10.17 -4.17
C TYR A 130 14.51 9.49 -5.47
N PRO A 131 14.58 10.24 -6.59
CA PRO A 131 15.05 9.76 -7.87
C PRO A 131 16.34 8.95 -7.85
N CYS A 132 16.32 7.78 -8.48
CA CYS A 132 17.42 6.82 -8.54
C CYS A 132 17.99 6.37 -7.17
N GLU A 133 17.29 6.61 -6.06
CA GLU A 133 17.71 6.18 -4.72
C GLU A 133 17.02 4.87 -4.29
N THR A 134 17.69 4.15 -3.39
CA THR A 134 17.13 2.96 -2.71
C THR A 134 17.02 3.24 -1.23
N GLU A 135 15.83 3.07 -0.66
CA GLU A 135 15.59 3.23 0.78
C GLU A 135 15.21 1.90 1.41
N MET A 136 15.83 1.61 2.56
CA MET A 136 15.45 0.46 3.38
C MET A 136 14.13 0.78 4.09
N PHE A 137 13.20 -0.18 4.08
CA PHE A 137 11.85 0.02 4.58
C PHE A 137 11.63 -0.60 5.96
N ILE A 138 11.46 -1.92 6.00
CA ILE A 138 11.25 -2.68 7.23
C ILE A 138 12.09 -3.96 7.26
N GLU A 139 12.23 -4.52 8.45
CA GLU A 139 12.76 -5.85 8.71
C GLU A 139 11.80 -6.61 9.61
N GLY A 140 11.53 -7.89 9.32
CA GLY A 140 10.80 -8.77 10.23
C GLY A 140 9.74 -9.66 9.59
N ARG A 141 8.82 -10.19 10.40
CA ARG A 141 7.72 -11.06 9.96
C ARG A 141 6.49 -10.22 9.60
N VAL A 142 6.23 -10.11 8.30
CA VAL A 142 4.99 -9.52 7.77
C VAL A 142 3.89 -10.59 7.70
N ASN A 143 2.74 -10.33 8.33
CA ASN A 143 1.52 -11.13 8.22
C ASN A 143 0.34 -10.24 7.78
N GLY A 144 0.10 -10.17 6.48
CA GLY A 144 -0.90 -9.28 5.89
C GLY A 144 -0.44 -7.81 5.82
N PHE A 145 -0.68 -7.16 4.69
CA PHE A 145 -0.34 -5.75 4.49
C PHE A 145 -1.18 -5.12 3.37
N ARG A 146 -1.31 -3.79 3.41
CA ARG A 146 -1.98 -2.98 2.39
C ARG A 146 -1.07 -1.80 2.03
N VAL A 147 -0.73 -1.67 0.75
CA VAL A 147 0.19 -0.64 0.24
C VAL A 147 -0.59 0.50 -0.40
N LYS A 148 -0.17 1.74 -0.15
CA LYS A 148 -0.50 2.93 -0.92
C LYS A 148 0.81 3.57 -1.39
N MET A 149 0.89 3.87 -2.68
CA MET A 149 2.04 4.52 -3.31
C MET A 149 1.53 5.72 -4.09
N ASP A 150 2.17 6.87 -3.92
CA ASP A 150 1.88 8.10 -4.66
C ASP A 150 3.19 8.61 -5.27
N ALA A 151 3.20 8.89 -6.57
CA ALA A 151 4.32 9.53 -7.27
C ALA A 151 4.07 11.04 -7.31
N LEU A 152 4.93 11.83 -6.66
CA LEU A 152 4.79 13.28 -6.57
C LEU A 152 5.94 13.99 -7.29
N PRO A 153 5.74 15.16 -7.91
CA PRO A 153 6.83 15.96 -8.45
C PRO A 153 7.83 16.34 -7.37
N LEU A 154 9.11 16.49 -7.73
CA LEU A 154 10.19 16.73 -6.78
C LEU A 154 9.96 18.00 -5.94
N SER A 155 9.95 17.80 -4.63
CA SER A 155 9.81 18.85 -3.63
C SER A 155 11.01 19.81 -3.60
N GLU A 156 10.81 20.95 -2.94
CA GLU A 156 11.89 21.88 -2.60
C GLU A 156 12.93 21.23 -1.67
N GLU A 157 12.50 20.24 -0.88
CA GLU A 157 13.36 19.53 0.06
C GLU A 157 14.44 18.72 -0.68
N TYR A 158 14.06 17.96 -1.71
CA TYR A 158 15.01 17.25 -2.56
C TYR A 158 16.07 18.19 -3.15
N ARG A 159 15.65 19.34 -3.68
CA ARG A 159 16.56 20.38 -4.21
C ARG A 159 17.54 20.87 -3.15
N ARG A 160 17.08 21.08 -1.91
CA ARG A 160 17.93 21.48 -0.77
C ARG A 160 18.91 20.39 -0.34
N GLN A 161 18.49 19.13 -0.30
CA GLN A 161 19.36 17.99 0.03
C GLN A 161 20.47 17.81 -1.02
N LYS A 162 20.12 17.79 -2.32
CA LYS A 162 21.10 17.76 -3.43
C LYS A 162 22.09 18.93 -3.39
N GLY A 163 21.61 20.16 -3.15
CA GLY A 163 22.48 21.34 -3.04
C GLY A 163 23.48 21.26 -1.87
N SER A 164 23.10 20.59 -0.78
CA SER A 164 23.95 20.41 0.40
C SER A 164 25.02 19.32 0.22
N ALA A 165 24.75 18.31 -0.64
CA ALA A 165 25.68 17.23 -0.94
C ALA A 165 26.79 17.63 -1.95
N GLY A 166 26.59 18.69 -2.73
CA GLY A 166 27.51 19.12 -3.79
C GLY A 166 28.66 20.04 -3.36
N ASN A 167 28.88 20.25 -2.06
CA ASN A 167 29.84 21.24 -1.55
C ASN A 167 30.76 20.66 -0.45
N LYS A 168 31.46 19.58 -0.77
CA LYS A 168 32.40 18.89 0.12
C LYS A 168 33.58 18.29 -0.64
#